data_AF-A0A7G5E2G0-F1
#
_entry.id   AF-A0A7G5E2G0-F1
#
_cell.length_a   1.000
_cell.length_b   1.000
_cell.length_c   1.000
_cell.angle_alpha   90.00
_cell.angle_beta   90.00
_cell.angle_gamma   90.00
#
_symmetry.space_group_name_H-M   'P 1'
#
loop_
_entity.id
_entity.type
_entity.pdbx_description
1 polymer ?
#
loop_
_entity_poly.entity_id
_entity_poly.type
_entity_poly.pdbx_seq_one_letter_code
_entity_poly.pdbx_strand_id
1 'polypeptide(L)' 'MQQLIQLIEKEKLGNRPATQHTLIIDDKQVIHGALFLVKTARKTFKLMIPAPFHEAVLKEQVTINTLIKHPQVMLLA' A
#
# COMPACT_ATOMS: atom_id res chain seq x y z
N MET A 1 8.66 -8.87 2.54
CA MET A 1 7.35 -8.75 3.25
C MET A 1 7.45 -8.99 4.76
N GLN A 2 8.01 -10.11 5.25
CA GLN A 2 8.05 -10.40 6.71
C GLN A 2 8.67 -9.28 7.57
N GLN A 3 9.79 -8.69 7.16
CA GLN A 3 10.43 -7.58 7.89
C GLN A 3 9.52 -6.34 8.01
N LEU A 4 8.71 -6.06 6.99
CA LEU A 4 7.77 -4.95 6.99
C LEU A 4 6.65 -5.18 8.01
N ILE A 5 6.10 -6.39 8.04
CA ILE A 5 5.03 -6.77 8.97
C ILE A 5 5.52 -6.59 10.42
N GLN A 6 6.70 -7.11 10.75
CA GLN A 6 7.29 -6.96 12.08
C GLN A 6 7.52 -5.50 12.47
N LEU A 7 7.95 -4.65 11.52
CA LEU A 7 8.12 -3.22 11.76
C LEU A 7 6.79 -2.51 12.00
N ILE A 8 5.76 -2.82 11.22
CA ILE A 8 4.42 -2.22 11.37
C ILE A 8 3.80 -2.59 12.71
N GLU A 9 3.98 -3.85 13.16
CA GLU A 9 3.52 -4.29 14.48
C GLU A 9 4.29 -3.61 15.60
N LYS A 10 5.63 -3.56 15.51
CA LYS A 10 6.50 -2.93 16.50
C LYS A 10 6.21 -1.44 16.66
N GLU A 11 5.97 -0.73 15.57
CA GLU A 11 5.69 0.71 15.57
C GLU A 11 4.19 1.04 15.71
N LYS A 12 3.33 0.01 15.89
CA LYS A 12 1.85 0.14 15.98
C LYS A 12 1.24 0.96 14.83
N LEU A 13 1.87 0.88 13.65
CA LEU A 13 1.44 1.60 12.46
C LEU A 13 0.22 0.96 11.79
N GLY A 14 -0.09 -0.28 12.14
CA GLY A 14 -1.11 -1.09 11.44
C GLY A 14 -2.48 -0.43 11.36
N ASN A 15 -2.93 0.26 12.41
CA ASN A 15 -4.25 0.90 12.47
C ASN A 15 -4.28 2.28 11.80
N ARG A 16 -3.15 2.80 11.31
CA ARG A 16 -3.14 4.09 10.61
C ARG A 16 -3.78 3.92 9.22
N PRO A 17 -4.57 4.90 8.77
CA PRO A 17 -5.14 4.88 7.43
C PRO A 17 -4.02 5.02 6.38
N ALA A 18 -4.10 4.25 5.32
CA ALA A 18 -3.18 4.33 4.18
C ALA A 18 -3.62 5.45 3.23
N THR A 19 -3.44 6.71 3.66
CA THR A 19 -3.97 7.88 2.94
C THR A 19 -3.12 8.31 1.75
N GLN A 20 -1.79 8.14 1.84
CA GLN A 20 -0.86 8.57 0.80
C GLN A 20 -0.75 7.50 -0.29
N HIS A 21 -1.32 7.80 -1.45
CA HIS A 21 -1.23 6.94 -2.62
C HIS A 21 -1.01 7.73 -3.92
N THR A 22 -0.52 7.04 -4.95
CA THR A 22 -0.35 7.58 -6.31
C THR A 22 -0.88 6.55 -7.30
N LEU A 23 -1.70 6.98 -8.26
CA LEU A 23 -2.15 6.11 -9.32
C LEU A 23 -1.05 5.89 -10.35
N ILE A 24 -0.91 4.66 -10.82
CA ILE A 24 0.02 4.29 -11.88
C ILE A 24 -0.79 4.30 -13.18
N ILE A 25 -0.50 5.27 -14.04
CA ILE A 25 -1.23 5.52 -15.28
C ILE A 25 -0.23 5.49 -16.43
N ASP A 26 -0.59 4.84 -17.54
CA ASP A 26 0.23 4.86 -18.75
C ASP A 26 -0.08 6.05 -19.67
N ASP A 27 0.67 6.14 -20.77
CA ASP A 27 0.53 7.21 -21.78
C ASP A 27 -0.85 7.24 -22.46
N LYS A 28 -1.58 6.11 -22.43
CA LYS A 28 -2.93 5.97 -22.97
C LYS A 28 -4.01 6.25 -21.92
N GLN A 29 -3.64 6.79 -20.76
CA GLN A 29 -4.52 7.03 -19.61
C GLN A 29 -5.12 5.77 -18.98
N VAL A 30 -4.52 4.60 -19.19
CA VAL A 30 -4.97 3.35 -18.55
C VAL A 30 -4.37 3.26 -17.15
N ILE A 31 -5.23 3.03 -16.15
CA ILE A 31 -4.81 2.85 -14.76
C ILE A 31 -4.37 1.40 -14.54
N HIS A 32 -3.11 1.23 -14.15
CA HIS A 32 -2.47 -0.07 -13.88
C HIS A 32 -2.46 -0.44 -12.39
N GLY A 33 -2.77 0.49 -11.50
CA GLY A 33 -2.86 0.25 -10.06
C GLY A 33 -2.62 1.49 -9.21
N ALA A 34 -2.47 1.29 -7.91
CA ALA A 34 -2.11 2.33 -6.95
C ALA A 34 -0.86 1.96 -6.16
N LEU A 35 0.00 2.96 -5.95
CA LEU A 35 1.20 2.89 -5.14
C LEU A 35 0.96 3.60 -3.81
N PHE A 36 1.08 2.89 -2.70
CA PHE A 36 0.96 3.37 -1.33
C PHE A 36 2.33 3.52 -0.69
N LEU A 37 2.50 4.59 0.08
CA LEU A 37 3.75 4.90 0.78
C LEU A 37 3.55 4.69 2.28
N VAL A 38 4.21 3.67 2.83
CA VAL A 38 4.21 3.38 4.27
C VAL A 38 5.51 3.88 4.86
N LYS A 39 5.45 5.03 5.55
CA LYS A 39 6.59 5.61 6.26
C LYS A 39 6.72 5.01 7.65
N THR A 40 7.86 4.38 7.93
CA THR A 40 8.28 3.96 9.28
C THR A 40 9.32 4.93 9.82
N ALA A 41 9.72 4.79 11.09
CA ALA A 41 10.75 5.67 11.66
C ALA A 41 12.12 5.54 10.97
N ARG A 42 12.36 4.43 10.26
CA ARG A 42 13.67 4.11 9.66
C ARG A 42 13.68 4.06 8.14
N LYS A 43 12.55 3.77 7.50
CA LYS A 43 12.48 3.58 6.04
C LYS A 43 11.07 3.89 5.52
N THR A 44 10.98 4.26 4.26
CA THR A 44 9.70 4.29 3.54
C THR A 44 9.58 3.04 2.69
N PHE A 45 8.46 2.33 2.82
CA PHE A 45 8.13 1.17 2.01
C PHE A 45 7.08 1.54 0.97
N LYS A 46 7.29 1.06 -0.26
CA LYS A 46 6.41 1.28 -1.40
C LYS A 46 5.59 0.03 -1.63
N LEU A 47 4.27 0.12 -1.49
CA LEU A 47 3.34 -0.99 -1.66
C LEU A 47 2.48 -0.74 -2.88
N MET A 48 2.50 -1.63 -3.85
CA MET A 48 1.68 -1.53 -5.05
C MET A 48 0.50 -2.48 -4.94
N ILE A 49 -0.68 -2.02 -5.33
CA ILE A 49 -1.83 -2.88 -5.60
C ILE A 49 -2.20 -2.69 -7.06
N PRO A 50 -2.18 -3.74 -7.90
CA PRO A 50 -2.49 -3.62 -9.31
C PRO A 50 -3.98 -3.37 -9.55
N ALA A 51 -4.31 -2.87 -10.74
CA ALA A 51 -5.68 -2.85 -11.24
C ALA A 51 -6.20 -4.28 -11.47
N PRO A 52 -7.50 -4.54 -11.28
CA PRO A 52 -8.53 -3.61 -10.80
C PRO A 52 -8.59 -3.48 -9.26
N PHE A 53 -7.82 -4.29 -8.52
CA PHE A 53 -7.98 -4.45 -7.07
C PHE A 53 -7.77 -3.17 -6.25
N HIS A 54 -6.98 -2.23 -6.75
CA HIS A 54 -6.74 -0.95 -6.08
C HIS A 54 -8.03 -0.12 -5.90
N GLU A 55 -9.05 -0.28 -6.75
CA GLU A 55 -10.27 0.53 -6.68
C GLU A 55 -11.06 0.28 -5.39
N ALA A 56 -11.16 -0.98 -4.96
CA ALA A 56 -11.82 -1.34 -3.70
C ALA A 56 -11.08 -0.73 -2.50
N VAL A 57 -9.75 -0.85 -2.51
CA VAL A 57 -8.87 -0.34 -1.47
C VAL A 57 -8.99 1.19 -1.31
N LEU A 58 -9.09 1.91 -2.43
CA LEU A 58 -9.24 3.37 -2.42
C LEU A 58 -10.63 3.82 -1.95
N LYS A 59 -11.68 3.07 -2.27
CA LYS A 59 -13.05 3.38 -1.80
C LYS A 59 -13.20 3.19 -0.29
N GLU A 60 -12.60 2.13 0.26
CA GLU A 60 -12.78 1.74 1.66
C GLU A 60 -11.83 2.44 2.64
N GLN A 61 -10.92 3.31 2.18
CA GLN A 61 -9.91 4.00 3.01
C GLN A 61 -9.23 3.05 4.02
N VAL A 62 -8.62 1.98 3.49
CA VAL A 62 -8.11 0.89 4.32
C VAL A 62 -6.94 1.31 5.23
N THR A 63 -6.73 0.54 6.29
CA THR A 63 -5.56 0.69 7.16
C THR A 63 -4.31 0.07 6.54
N ILE A 64 -3.13 0.47 7.02
CA ILE A 64 -1.86 -0.13 6.62
C ILE A 64 -1.85 -1.65 6.85
N ASN A 65 -2.47 -2.16 7.91
CA ASN A 65 -2.52 -3.60 8.20
C ASN A 65 -3.39 -4.36 7.17
N THR A 66 -4.52 -3.78 6.79
CA THR A 66 -5.38 -4.33 5.73
C THR A 66 -4.65 -4.32 4.40
N LEU A 67 -3.92 -3.24 4.11
CA LEU A 67 -3.15 -3.06 2.88
C LEU A 67 -2.04 -4.12 2.73
N ILE A 68 -1.22 -4.35 3.76
CA ILE A 68 -0.12 -5.35 3.70
C ILE A 68 -0.61 -6.79 3.69
N LYS A 69 -1.85 -7.05 4.13
CA LYS A 69 -2.50 -8.36 4.11
C LYS A 69 -3.31 -8.59 2.84
N HIS A 70 -3.42 -7.57 1.98
CA HIS A 70 -4.16 -7.70 0.74
C HIS A 70 -3.46 -8.73 -0.19
N PRO A 71 -4.19 -9.70 -0.77
CA PRO A 71 -3.58 -10.82 -1.49
C PRO A 71 -2.75 -10.40 -2.70
N GLN A 72 -3.11 -9.27 -3.32
CA GLN A 72 -2.43 -8.73 -4.51
C GLN A 72 -1.42 -7.62 -4.20
N VAL A 73 -1.12 -7.36 -2.92
CA VAL A 73 -0.14 -6.33 -2.57
C VAL A 73 1.28 -6.79 -2.91
N MET A 74 2.03 -5.91 -3.57
CA MET A 74 3.42 -6.14 -3.91
C MET A 74 4.29 -5.12 -3.19
N LEU A 75 5.35 -5.59 -2.56
CA LEU A 75 6.38 -4.72 -2.01
C LEU A 75 7.40 -4.37 -3.10
N LEU A 76 7.52 -3.09 -3.41
CA LEU A 76 8.53 -2.59 -4.33
C LEU A 76 9.78 -2.18 -3.53
N ALA A 77 10.94 -2.72 -3.92
CA ALA A 77 12.23 -2.56 -3.24
C ALA A 77 12.86 -1.18 -3.46
#